data_AF-A0A9D5QNS9-F1
#
_entry.id   AF-A0A9D5QNS9-F1
#
_cell.length_a   1.000
_cell.length_b   1.000
_cell.length_c   1.000
_cell.angle_alpha   90.00
_cell.angle_beta   90.00
_cell.angle_gamma   90.00
#
_symmetry.space_group_name_H-M   'P 1'
#
loop_
_entity.id
_entity.type
_entity.pdbx_description
1 polymer ?
#
loop_
_entity_poly.entity_id
_entity_poly.type
_entity_poly.pdbx_seq_one_letter_code
_entity_poly.pdbx_strand_id
1 'polypeptide(L)'
;MKSSWTFILGFVCLLFLSVSCIRHPDGVASEKKMASVLADLELSEAWLQTTGSRTSDSDREALLGYVIEKHGLSRQDFDSTMNWYLRNPDAYYELCEVTEKELKKRQKSISGKGGIEVEGSDLWPYSRHLILLPVSDSDGLSFSVPITDPEKGSSFLFKMLFLSQIKGQANLAIEYSDGTNEFLTKKLSNTKRLEMKILSDTSRSVARVYGNLNLDNFSKSPIWGDSIVLSALPFDSTTYYNRHSQRFLSVPSRKIVKKASEPTDSLISQSRL
;
A
#
# COMPACT_ATOMS: atom_id res chain seq x y z
N MET A 1 5.02 -34.21 64.65
CA MET A 1 4.08 -33.08 64.43
C MET A 1 4.55 -32.06 63.36
N LYS A 2 5.45 -32.42 62.41
CA LYS A 2 5.90 -31.49 61.35
C LYS A 2 5.43 -31.86 59.93
N SER A 3 4.87 -33.05 59.75
CA SER A 3 4.39 -33.54 58.44
C SER A 3 2.97 -33.11 58.09
N SER A 4 2.16 -32.62 59.05
CA SER A 4 0.76 -32.23 58.78
C SER A 4 0.65 -30.85 58.11
N TRP A 5 1.60 -29.94 58.39
CA TRP A 5 1.54 -28.56 57.89
C TRP A 5 1.94 -28.42 56.41
N THR A 6 2.79 -29.32 55.92
CA THR A 6 3.19 -29.39 54.51
C THR A 6 2.08 -29.89 53.59
N PHE A 7 1.18 -30.76 54.09
CA PHE A 7 0.02 -31.21 53.32
C PHE A 7 -1.06 -30.13 53.22
N ILE A 8 -1.27 -29.35 54.28
CA ILE A 8 -2.26 -28.26 54.29
C ILE A 8 -1.81 -27.11 53.37
N LEU A 9 -0.51 -26.77 53.35
CA LEU A 9 0.02 -25.73 52.47
C LEU A 9 -0.03 -26.14 50.98
N GLY A 10 0.21 -27.42 50.67
CA GLY A 10 0.08 -27.96 49.32
C GLY A 10 -1.37 -27.98 48.81
N PHE A 11 -2.34 -28.29 49.68
CA PHE A 11 -3.76 -28.33 49.30
C PHE A 11 -4.35 -26.92 49.05
N VAL A 12 -3.87 -25.90 49.79
CA VAL A 12 -4.26 -24.50 49.57
C VAL A 12 -3.68 -23.96 48.26
N CYS A 13 -2.43 -24.28 47.89
CA CYS A 13 -1.89 -23.92 46.58
C CYS A 13 -2.60 -24.61 45.41
N LEU A 14 -3.07 -25.86 45.59
CA LEU A 14 -3.85 -26.57 44.56
C LEU A 14 -5.25 -25.98 44.37
N LEU A 15 -5.87 -25.45 45.44
CA LEU A 15 -7.18 -24.78 45.40
C LEU A 15 -7.14 -23.38 44.76
N PHE A 16 -6.00 -22.69 44.78
CA PHE A 16 -5.84 -21.39 44.10
C PHE A 16 -5.58 -21.50 42.59
N LEU A 17 -5.29 -22.70 42.06
CA LEU A 17 -5.11 -22.93 40.62
C LEU A 17 -6.44 -23.10 39.86
N SER A 18 -7.59 -23.12 40.54
CA SER A 18 -8.91 -23.36 39.93
C SER A 18 -9.76 -22.10 39.66
N VAL A 19 -9.21 -20.88 39.75
CA VAL A 19 -9.97 -19.64 39.50
C VAL A 19 -9.40 -18.84 38.32
N SER A 20 -9.45 -19.42 37.13
CA SER A 20 -9.66 -18.71 35.85
C SER A 20 -9.87 -19.72 34.72
N CYS A 21 -10.88 -20.59 34.87
CA CYS A 21 -11.52 -21.18 33.70
C CYS A 21 -12.71 -20.29 33.37
N ILE A 22 -12.56 -19.43 32.36
CA ILE A 22 -13.73 -18.80 31.72
C ILE A 22 -14.62 -19.96 31.27
N ARG A 23 -15.81 -20.03 31.88
CA ARG A 23 -16.77 -21.12 31.68
C ARG A 23 -17.34 -20.96 30.27
N HIS A 24 -16.67 -21.57 29.29
CA HIS A 24 -17.08 -21.59 27.90
C HIS A 24 -18.43 -22.33 27.80
N PRO A 25 -19.53 -21.67 27.43
CA PRO A 25 -20.85 -22.29 27.42
C PRO A 25 -20.98 -23.29 26.27
N ASP A 26 -21.67 -24.40 26.51
CA ASP A 26 -22.07 -25.33 25.46
C ASP A 26 -22.88 -24.59 24.39
N GLY A 27 -22.41 -24.63 23.14
CA GLY A 27 -23.05 -23.98 21.99
C GLY A 27 -22.37 -22.69 21.49
N VAL A 28 -21.41 -22.12 22.22
CA VAL A 28 -20.57 -21.02 21.71
C VAL A 28 -19.46 -21.62 20.85
N ALA A 29 -19.21 -21.09 19.65
CA ALA A 29 -18.08 -21.58 18.86
C ALA A 29 -16.76 -21.32 19.61
N SER A 30 -15.85 -22.30 19.59
CA SER A 30 -14.51 -22.11 20.19
C SER A 30 -13.81 -20.91 19.55
N GLU A 31 -12.99 -20.20 20.33
CA GLU A 31 -12.23 -19.02 19.89
C GLU A 31 -11.51 -19.23 18.55
N LYS A 32 -10.77 -20.35 18.40
CA LYS A 32 -10.06 -20.67 17.15
C LYS A 32 -11.01 -20.84 15.95
N LYS A 33 -12.17 -21.46 16.16
CA LYS A 33 -13.19 -21.64 15.11
C LYS A 33 -13.80 -20.29 14.74
N MET A 34 -14.19 -19.48 15.72
CA MET A 34 -14.75 -18.15 15.48
C MET A 34 -13.74 -17.22 14.83
N ALA A 35 -12.47 -17.25 15.23
CA ALA A 35 -11.41 -16.47 14.60
C ALA A 35 -11.22 -16.84 13.11
N SER A 36 -11.38 -18.11 12.76
CA SER A 36 -11.32 -18.56 11.37
C SER A 36 -12.50 -18.08 10.53
N VAL A 37 -13.70 -18.02 11.14
CA VAL A 37 -14.92 -17.47 10.53
C VAL A 37 -14.76 -15.98 10.29
N LEU A 38 -14.37 -15.22 11.32
CA LEU A 38 -14.16 -13.77 11.23
C LEU A 38 -13.09 -13.40 10.21
N ALA A 39 -11.97 -14.15 10.17
CA ALA A 39 -10.94 -13.95 9.17
C ALA A 39 -11.45 -14.18 7.73
N ASP A 40 -12.29 -15.20 7.49
CA ASP A 40 -12.90 -15.42 6.17
C ASP A 40 -13.93 -14.34 5.82
N LEU A 41 -14.66 -13.83 6.81
CA LEU A 41 -15.65 -12.77 6.63
C LEU A 41 -14.98 -11.44 6.28
N GLU A 42 -13.93 -11.06 6.99
CA GLU A 42 -13.12 -9.88 6.68
C GLU A 42 -12.48 -9.97 5.29
N LEU A 43 -11.95 -11.14 4.90
CA LEU A 43 -11.40 -11.35 3.55
C LEU A 43 -12.48 -11.27 2.47
N SER A 44 -13.67 -11.81 2.74
CA SER A 44 -14.80 -11.75 1.81
C SER A 44 -15.31 -10.32 1.65
N GLU A 45 -15.36 -9.55 2.73
CA GLU A 45 -15.71 -8.14 2.69
C GLU A 45 -14.64 -7.31 1.96
N ALA A 46 -13.36 -7.57 2.20
CA ALA A 46 -12.28 -6.94 1.44
C ALA A 46 -12.42 -7.26 -0.07
N TRP A 47 -12.72 -8.51 -0.43
CA TRP A 47 -12.97 -8.90 -1.81
C TRP A 47 -14.15 -8.14 -2.43
N LEU A 48 -15.26 -8.00 -1.71
CA LEU A 48 -16.43 -7.22 -2.15
C LEU A 48 -16.10 -5.73 -2.37
N GLN A 49 -15.29 -5.15 -1.49
CA GLN A 49 -14.87 -3.77 -1.59
C GLN A 49 -13.97 -3.55 -2.82
N THR A 50 -13.13 -4.54 -3.16
CA THR A 50 -12.25 -4.48 -4.34
C THR A 50 -12.95 -4.68 -5.69
N THR A 51 -14.07 -5.41 -5.74
CA THR A 51 -14.75 -5.76 -7.01
C THR A 51 -15.67 -4.67 -7.58
N GLY A 52 -15.92 -3.57 -6.85
CA GLY A 52 -16.45 -2.31 -7.41
C GLY A 52 -17.97 -2.09 -7.36
N SER A 53 -18.36 -1.01 -6.65
CA SER A 53 -19.52 -0.09 -6.79
C SER A 53 -20.97 -0.59 -6.96
N ARG A 54 -21.30 -1.88 -6.91
CA ARG A 54 -22.72 -2.33 -6.93
C ARG A 54 -23.02 -3.50 -6.00
N THR A 55 -22.27 -3.65 -4.91
CA THR A 55 -22.59 -4.66 -3.89
C THR A 55 -23.86 -4.25 -3.16
N SER A 56 -24.94 -5.00 -3.37
CA SER A 56 -26.19 -4.81 -2.65
C SER A 56 -26.09 -5.41 -1.25
N ASP A 57 -26.96 -4.99 -0.33
CA ASP A 57 -27.07 -5.63 0.99
C ASP A 57 -27.37 -7.13 0.87
N SER A 58 -28.07 -7.54 -0.20
CA SER A 58 -28.33 -8.95 -0.51
C SER A 58 -27.04 -9.73 -0.81
N ASP A 59 -26.06 -9.13 -1.47
CA ASP A 59 -24.80 -9.80 -1.80
C ASP A 59 -23.92 -9.98 -0.55
N ARG A 60 -23.94 -8.98 0.34
CA ARG A 60 -23.29 -9.06 1.66
C ARG A 60 -23.91 -10.16 2.51
N GLU A 61 -25.24 -10.25 2.49
CA GLU A 61 -26.00 -11.24 3.25
C GLU A 61 -25.76 -12.66 2.72
N ALA A 62 -25.70 -12.83 1.41
CA ALA A 62 -25.35 -14.11 0.79
C ALA A 62 -23.92 -14.56 1.14
N LEU A 63 -22.96 -13.63 1.15
CA LEU A 63 -21.58 -13.93 1.53
C LEU A 63 -21.42 -14.25 3.02
N LEU A 64 -22.12 -13.53 3.89
CA LEU A 64 -22.18 -13.84 5.31
C LEU A 64 -22.68 -15.28 5.51
N GLY A 65 -23.82 -15.63 4.89
CA GLY A 65 -24.37 -16.98 4.93
C GLY A 65 -23.39 -18.05 4.43
N TYR A 66 -22.75 -17.79 3.29
CA TYR A 66 -21.77 -18.69 2.69
C TYR A 66 -20.55 -18.93 3.60
N VAL A 67 -19.99 -17.89 4.21
CA VAL A 67 -18.85 -18.01 5.12
C VAL A 67 -19.24 -18.79 6.37
N ILE A 68 -20.39 -18.49 6.97
CA ILE A 68 -20.89 -19.19 8.16
C ILE A 68 -21.07 -20.70 7.85
N GLU A 69 -21.70 -21.03 6.72
CA GLU A 69 -21.93 -22.41 6.30
C GLU A 69 -20.62 -23.15 6.01
N LYS A 70 -19.65 -22.49 5.34
CA LYS A 70 -18.33 -23.05 5.05
C LYS A 70 -17.59 -23.51 6.32
N HIS A 71 -17.82 -22.85 7.45
CA HIS A 71 -17.25 -23.22 8.75
C HIS A 71 -18.12 -24.19 9.56
N GLY A 72 -19.20 -24.71 8.97
CA GLY A 72 -20.11 -25.65 9.61
C GLY A 72 -20.79 -25.04 10.84
N LEU A 73 -21.25 -23.80 10.72
CA LEU A 73 -22.10 -23.13 11.70
C LEU A 73 -23.47 -22.87 11.07
N SER A 74 -24.53 -22.89 11.88
CA SER A 74 -25.79 -22.27 11.49
C SER A 74 -25.75 -20.77 11.78
N ARG A 75 -26.62 -19.99 11.12
CA ARG A 75 -26.75 -18.56 11.40
C ARG A 75 -27.12 -18.28 12.86
N GLN A 76 -28.00 -19.11 13.42
CA GLN A 76 -28.41 -19.02 14.82
C GLN A 76 -27.24 -19.28 15.78
N ASP A 77 -26.37 -20.26 15.48
CA ASP A 77 -25.19 -20.55 16.28
C ASP A 77 -24.17 -19.41 16.18
N PHE A 78 -24.00 -18.82 15.00
CA PHE A 78 -23.13 -17.66 14.80
C PHE A 78 -23.63 -16.45 15.59
N ASP A 79 -24.92 -16.10 15.48
CA ASP A 79 -25.51 -14.94 16.16
C ASP A 79 -25.46 -15.10 17.68
N SER A 80 -25.72 -16.31 18.20
CA SER A 80 -25.63 -16.60 19.64
C SER A 80 -24.19 -16.57 20.15
N THR A 81 -23.24 -17.11 19.38
CA THR A 81 -21.80 -17.03 19.66
C THR A 81 -21.33 -15.58 19.70
N MET A 82 -21.67 -14.79 18.68
CA MET A 82 -21.27 -13.39 18.59
C MET A 82 -21.83 -12.56 19.74
N ASN A 83 -23.12 -12.74 20.07
CA ASN A 83 -23.74 -12.07 21.22
C ASN A 83 -23.08 -12.46 22.55
N TRP A 84 -22.60 -13.70 22.70
CA TRP A 84 -21.81 -14.08 23.88
C TRP A 84 -20.48 -13.33 23.92
N TYR A 85 -19.72 -13.30 22.83
CA TYR A 85 -18.45 -12.57 22.77
C TYR A 85 -18.63 -11.06 23.04
N LEU A 86 -19.67 -10.43 22.50
CA LEU A 86 -19.98 -9.02 22.77
C LEU A 86 -20.28 -8.72 24.24
N ARG A 87 -20.74 -9.72 25.00
CA ARG A 87 -21.01 -9.62 26.45
C ARG A 87 -19.79 -9.98 27.32
N ASN A 88 -18.72 -10.50 26.72
CA ASN A 88 -17.49 -10.92 27.38
C ASN A 88 -16.30 -10.20 26.73
N PRO A 89 -16.05 -8.93 27.10
CA PRO A 89 -15.08 -8.08 26.41
C PRO A 89 -13.65 -8.65 26.41
N ASP A 90 -13.20 -9.26 27.50
CA ASP A 90 -11.87 -9.88 27.57
C ASP A 90 -11.72 -11.02 26.54
N ALA A 91 -12.71 -11.91 26.47
CA ALA A 91 -12.76 -13.00 25.50
C ALA A 91 -12.91 -12.48 24.05
N TYR A 92 -13.58 -11.34 23.86
CA TYR A 92 -13.68 -10.69 22.55
C TYR A 92 -12.35 -10.08 22.11
N TYR A 93 -11.60 -9.44 23.02
CA TYR A 93 -10.26 -8.93 22.70
C TYR A 93 -9.30 -10.07 22.33
N GLU A 94 -9.32 -11.17 23.08
CA GLU A 94 -8.56 -12.37 22.74
C GLU A 94 -8.96 -12.93 21.36
N LEU A 95 -10.26 -13.03 21.09
CA LEU A 95 -10.77 -13.44 19.79
C LEU A 95 -10.28 -12.52 18.66
N CYS A 96 -10.29 -11.20 18.84
CA CYS A 96 -9.74 -10.25 17.87
C CYS A 96 -8.24 -10.47 17.66
N GLU A 97 -7.45 -10.64 18.72
CA GLU A 97 -6.02 -10.93 18.60
C GLU A 97 -5.75 -12.24 17.84
N VAL A 98 -6.52 -13.30 18.12
CA VAL A 98 -6.38 -14.58 17.44
C VAL A 98 -6.81 -14.46 15.97
N THR A 99 -7.85 -13.68 15.68
CA THR A 99 -8.28 -13.38 14.31
C THR A 99 -7.19 -12.64 13.54
N GLU A 100 -6.59 -11.60 14.14
CA GLU A 100 -5.44 -10.90 13.55
C GLU A 100 -4.24 -11.83 13.34
N LYS A 101 -3.91 -12.69 14.31
CA LYS A 101 -2.81 -13.65 14.20
C LYS A 101 -3.07 -14.64 13.05
N GLU A 102 -4.31 -15.11 12.90
CA GLU A 102 -4.72 -16.00 11.83
C GLU A 102 -4.67 -15.29 10.47
N LEU A 103 -5.14 -14.05 10.35
CA LEU A 103 -5.02 -13.24 9.14
C LEU A 103 -3.56 -12.98 8.79
N LYS A 104 -2.72 -12.57 9.74
CA LYS A 104 -1.27 -12.40 9.56
C LYS A 104 -0.60 -13.72 9.17
N LYS A 105 -1.06 -14.85 9.68
CA LYS A 105 -0.55 -16.18 9.32
C LYS A 105 -0.96 -16.58 7.91
N ARG A 106 -2.21 -16.34 7.50
CA ARG A 106 -2.69 -16.61 6.14
C ARG A 106 -2.04 -15.68 5.13
N GLN A 107 -1.91 -14.41 5.49
CA GLN A 107 -1.07 -13.46 4.77
C GLN A 107 0.34 -14.01 4.66
N LYS A 108 0.97 -14.45 5.76
CA LYS A 108 2.31 -15.08 5.75
C LYS A 108 2.40 -16.40 4.99
N SER A 109 1.34 -17.19 4.84
CA SER A 109 1.37 -18.44 4.07
C SER A 109 1.21 -18.19 2.58
N ILE A 110 0.39 -17.19 2.21
CA ILE A 110 0.36 -16.62 0.86
C ILE A 110 1.72 -15.97 0.58
N SER A 111 2.23 -15.24 1.56
CA SER A 111 3.54 -14.60 1.58
C SER A 111 4.70 -15.55 1.94
N GLY A 112 4.44 -16.85 2.07
CA GLY A 112 5.50 -17.85 2.29
C GLY A 112 6.37 -18.02 1.05
N LYS A 113 5.98 -17.31 -0.02
CA LYS A 113 6.71 -16.98 -1.23
C LYS A 113 7.02 -15.46 -1.40
N GLY A 114 6.89 -14.63 -0.36
CA GLY A 114 7.16 -13.18 -0.39
C GLY A 114 6.22 -12.36 0.51
N GLY A 115 6.74 -11.76 1.59
CA GLY A 115 6.03 -10.93 2.57
C GLY A 115 5.10 -9.88 1.93
N ILE A 116 3.79 -9.91 2.19
CA ILE A 116 2.89 -8.83 1.76
C ILE A 116 3.07 -7.64 2.72
N GLU A 117 4.17 -6.92 2.56
CA GLU A 117 4.19 -5.47 2.45
C GLU A 117 3.69 -5.20 1.03
N VAL A 118 2.36 -5.24 0.77
CA VAL A 118 1.71 -5.34 -0.58
C VAL A 118 2.77 -5.36 -1.66
N GLU A 119 3.37 -6.53 -1.91
CA GLU A 119 4.55 -6.62 -2.76
C GLU A 119 4.04 -6.32 -4.17
N GLY A 120 4.06 -5.04 -4.50
CA GLY A 120 3.99 -4.63 -5.87
C GLY A 120 5.16 -5.25 -6.59
N SER A 121 4.96 -5.67 -7.85
CA SER A 121 6.03 -6.26 -8.63
C SER A 121 7.27 -5.35 -8.54
N ASP A 122 8.42 -5.92 -8.16
CA ASP A 122 9.67 -5.16 -8.12
C ASP A 122 10.04 -4.82 -9.57
N LEU A 123 9.98 -3.54 -9.87
CA LEU A 123 10.25 -2.98 -11.17
C LEU A 123 11.67 -2.40 -11.23
N TRP A 124 12.43 -2.39 -10.13
CA TRP A 124 13.74 -1.75 -10.09
C TRP A 124 14.80 -2.60 -10.81
N PRO A 125 15.32 -2.17 -11.98
CA PRO A 125 16.26 -2.98 -12.75
C PRO A 125 17.72 -2.70 -12.38
N TYR A 126 17.98 -1.71 -11.51
CA TYR A 126 19.32 -1.22 -11.20
C TYR A 126 19.82 -1.77 -9.85
N SER A 127 21.04 -1.39 -9.47
CA SER A 127 21.58 -1.72 -8.15
C SER A 127 20.67 -1.21 -7.03
N ARG A 128 20.52 -2.03 -5.97
CA ARG A 128 19.76 -1.68 -4.76
C ARG A 128 20.54 -0.78 -3.80
N HIS A 129 21.84 -0.61 -4.04
CA HIS A 129 22.71 0.29 -3.31
C HIS A 129 23.30 1.34 -4.25
N LEU A 130 23.54 2.52 -3.70
CA LEU A 130 24.08 3.67 -4.40
C LEU A 130 25.13 4.34 -3.52
N ILE A 131 26.24 4.73 -4.13
CA ILE A 131 27.24 5.58 -3.50
C ILE A 131 27.33 6.85 -4.32
N LEU A 132 27.01 7.97 -3.68
CA LEU A 132 27.14 9.29 -4.28
C LEU A 132 28.41 9.91 -3.71
N LEU A 133 29.42 10.14 -4.57
CA LEU A 133 30.69 10.76 -4.21
C LEU A 133 30.71 12.26 -4.53
N PRO A 134 31.20 13.14 -3.63
CA PRO A 134 31.26 14.60 -3.79
C PRO A 134 31.91 15.14 -5.08
N VAL A 135 32.69 14.31 -5.76
CA VAL A 135 33.50 14.65 -6.94
C VAL A 135 32.77 14.30 -8.25
N SER A 136 31.60 13.67 -8.18
CA SER A 136 30.82 13.31 -9.38
C SER A 136 30.17 14.55 -10.01
N ASP A 137 30.11 14.61 -11.35
CA ASP A 137 29.34 15.61 -12.09
C ASP A 137 27.80 15.45 -11.89
N SER A 138 27.39 14.38 -11.21
CA SER A 138 26.00 14.11 -10.84
C SER A 138 25.76 14.35 -9.35
N ASP A 139 25.02 15.40 -9.02
CA ASP A 139 24.63 15.75 -7.63
C ASP A 139 23.50 14.86 -7.06
N GLY A 140 23.30 13.66 -7.63
CA GLY A 140 22.07 12.93 -7.42
C GLY A 140 21.91 11.58 -8.11
N LEU A 141 20.74 10.97 -7.92
CA LEU A 141 20.28 9.77 -8.61
C LEU A 141 19.27 10.17 -9.68
N SER A 142 19.38 9.62 -10.89
CA SER A 142 18.35 9.70 -11.91
C SER A 142 18.07 8.31 -12.46
N PHE A 143 16.80 7.99 -12.68
CA PHE A 143 16.38 6.69 -13.20
C PHE A 143 15.19 6.81 -14.13
N SER A 144 15.08 5.84 -15.03
CA SER A 144 13.96 5.67 -15.94
C SER A 144 13.71 4.18 -16.11
N VAL A 145 12.49 3.74 -15.86
CA VAL A 145 12.07 2.34 -15.91
C VAL A 145 10.87 2.22 -16.86
N PRO A 146 11.03 1.57 -18.02
CA PRO A 146 9.90 1.32 -18.92
C PRO A 146 8.97 0.28 -18.30
N ILE A 147 7.66 0.51 -18.39
CA ILE A 147 6.66 -0.41 -17.85
C ILE A 147 5.96 -1.09 -19.03
N THR A 148 6.02 -2.42 -19.06
CA THR A 148 5.32 -3.24 -20.06
C THR A 148 4.09 -3.84 -19.39
N ASP A 149 2.91 -3.46 -19.85
CA ASP A 149 1.60 -3.91 -19.35
C ASP A 149 1.27 -3.56 -17.88
N PRO A 150 1.17 -2.26 -17.54
CA PRO A 150 0.68 -1.85 -16.23
C PRO A 150 -0.83 -2.08 -16.09
N GLU A 151 -1.26 -2.68 -14.98
CA GLU A 151 -2.67 -2.68 -14.60
C GLU A 151 -3.17 -1.23 -14.49
N LYS A 152 -4.32 -0.93 -15.09
CA LYS A 152 -4.86 0.44 -15.11
C LYS A 152 -5.11 0.94 -13.68
N GLY A 153 -4.65 2.15 -13.37
CA GLY A 153 -4.76 2.72 -12.02
C GLY A 153 -3.73 2.20 -11.02
N SER A 154 -2.71 1.44 -11.45
CA SER A 154 -1.60 1.03 -10.58
C SER A 154 -0.98 2.21 -9.85
N SER A 155 -0.53 1.99 -8.63
CA SER A 155 0.27 2.96 -7.90
C SER A 155 1.72 2.52 -7.83
N PHE A 156 2.64 3.45 -7.99
CA PHE A 156 4.06 3.16 -7.95
C PHE A 156 4.66 3.71 -6.67
N LEU A 157 5.36 2.85 -5.96
CA LEU A 157 5.96 3.16 -4.68
C LEU A 157 7.48 3.06 -4.82
N PHE A 158 8.15 4.19 -4.59
CA PHE A 158 9.60 4.30 -4.57
C PHE A 158 10.08 4.44 -3.13
N LYS A 159 10.96 3.52 -2.72
CA LYS A 159 11.57 3.49 -1.39
C LYS A 159 13.10 3.49 -1.49
N MET A 160 13.74 4.18 -0.56
CA MET A 160 15.18 4.21 -0.43
C MET A 160 15.58 4.58 1.00
N LEU A 161 16.64 3.95 1.51
CA LEU A 161 17.22 4.24 2.82
C LEU A 161 18.58 4.90 2.65
N PHE A 162 18.84 5.97 3.39
CA PHE A 162 20.15 6.62 3.48
C PHE A 162 20.83 6.24 4.78
N LEU A 163 22.17 6.15 4.76
CA LEU A 163 22.92 5.94 5.99
C LEU A 163 22.97 7.22 6.85
N SER A 164 23.16 8.36 6.18
CA SER A 164 23.17 9.70 6.78
C SER A 164 21.86 10.44 6.51
N GLN A 165 21.65 11.53 7.26
CA GLN A 165 20.51 12.41 7.01
C GLN A 165 20.80 13.29 5.80
N ILE A 166 19.91 13.25 4.80
CA ILE A 166 20.07 14.02 3.58
C ILE A 166 19.14 15.23 3.54
N LYS A 167 19.55 16.24 2.78
CA LYS A 167 18.75 17.41 2.40
C LYS A 167 18.72 17.49 0.88
N GLY A 168 17.66 18.04 0.32
CA GLY A 168 17.50 18.16 -1.13
C GLY A 168 16.06 18.03 -1.59
N GLN A 169 15.87 17.49 -2.78
CA GLN A 169 14.57 17.30 -3.40
C GLN A 169 14.54 15.99 -4.19
N ALA A 170 13.46 15.23 -4.01
CA ALA A 170 13.16 14.05 -4.80
C ALA A 170 11.96 14.32 -5.70
N ASN A 171 12.05 13.88 -6.95
CA ASN A 171 11.03 13.95 -7.96
C ASN A 171 10.74 12.53 -8.46
N LEU A 172 9.46 12.17 -8.54
CA LEU A 172 8.98 10.92 -9.10
C LEU A 172 7.89 11.26 -10.10
N ALA A 173 7.95 10.65 -11.28
CA ALA A 173 7.05 10.96 -12.36
C ALA A 173 6.65 9.71 -13.15
N ILE A 174 5.46 9.79 -13.73
CA ILE A 174 4.88 8.81 -14.64
C ILE A 174 4.73 9.50 -15.98
N GLU A 175 5.17 8.82 -17.04
CA GLU A 175 4.85 9.19 -18.42
C GLU A 175 3.85 8.21 -18.99
N TYR A 176 2.78 8.74 -19.53
CA TYR A 176 1.72 7.98 -20.20
C TYR A 176 2.05 7.80 -21.68
N SER A 177 1.43 6.81 -22.31
CA SER A 177 1.57 6.55 -23.76
C SER A 177 1.07 7.70 -24.65
N ASP A 178 0.23 8.59 -24.12
CA ASP A 178 -0.23 9.81 -24.81
C ASP A 178 0.78 10.98 -24.72
N GLY A 179 1.92 10.78 -24.05
CA GLY A 179 2.97 11.77 -23.84
C GLY A 179 2.68 12.77 -22.71
N THR A 180 1.59 12.60 -21.98
CA THR A 180 1.33 13.39 -20.76
C THR A 180 2.11 12.85 -19.58
N ASN A 181 2.47 13.75 -18.66
CA ASN A 181 3.30 13.39 -17.51
C ASN A 181 2.64 13.85 -16.21
N GLU A 182 2.68 12.99 -15.21
CA GLU A 182 2.32 13.33 -13.83
C GLU A 182 3.55 13.23 -12.95
N PHE A 183 3.71 14.16 -12.01
CA PHE A 183 4.87 14.15 -11.13
C PHE A 183 4.51 14.55 -9.70
N LEU A 184 5.32 14.02 -8.79
CA LEU A 184 5.33 14.28 -7.37
C LEU A 184 6.72 14.78 -6.99
N THR A 185 6.77 15.91 -6.30
CA THR A 185 8.00 16.46 -5.73
C THR A 185 7.93 16.41 -4.21
N LYS A 186 9.00 15.92 -3.58
CA LYS A 186 9.15 15.87 -2.13
C LYS A 186 10.44 16.59 -1.74
N LYS A 187 10.30 17.67 -0.97
CA LYS A 187 11.46 18.31 -0.32
C LYS A 187 11.95 17.42 0.81
N LEU A 188 13.27 17.26 0.89
CA LEU A 188 13.94 16.45 1.88
C LEU A 188 14.63 17.39 2.86
N SER A 189 14.19 17.34 4.11
CA SER A 189 14.83 18.04 5.21
C SER A 189 15.19 17.02 6.26
N ASN A 190 16.49 16.72 6.38
CA ASN A 190 17.00 15.79 7.37
C ASN A 190 16.27 14.43 7.30
N THR A 191 16.27 13.83 6.10
CA THR A 191 15.52 12.61 5.81
C THR A 191 16.48 11.42 5.69
N LYS A 192 16.17 10.33 6.40
CA LYS A 192 16.89 9.05 6.30
C LYS A 192 16.15 8.00 5.48
N ARG A 193 14.81 7.99 5.55
CA ARG A 193 13.94 7.08 4.80
C ARG A 193 13.16 7.89 3.77
N LEU A 194 13.45 7.67 2.49
CA LEU A 194 12.69 8.24 1.40
C LEU A 194 11.61 7.25 0.99
N GLU A 195 10.37 7.73 1.01
CA GLU A 195 9.21 7.02 0.50
C GLU A 195 8.36 8.00 -0.30
N MET A 196 8.01 7.59 -1.52
CA MET A 196 7.20 8.35 -2.46
C MET A 196 6.23 7.40 -3.17
N LYS A 197 4.94 7.71 -3.10
CA LYS A 197 3.88 6.98 -3.81
C LYS A 197 3.25 7.90 -4.86
N ILE A 198 3.20 7.45 -6.10
CA ILE A 198 2.52 8.14 -7.22
C ILE A 198 1.41 7.23 -7.76
N LEU A 199 0.30 7.83 -8.21
CA LEU A 199 -0.92 7.11 -8.60
C LEU A 199 -1.14 7.32 -10.09
N SER A 200 -1.20 6.25 -10.87
CA SER A 200 -1.52 6.36 -12.29
C SER A 200 -3.02 6.56 -12.54
N ASP A 201 -3.33 7.05 -13.73
CA ASP A 201 -4.70 7.28 -14.17
C ASP A 201 -5.36 5.97 -14.60
N THR A 202 -6.57 5.70 -14.11
CA THR A 202 -7.34 4.53 -14.52
C THR A 202 -7.72 4.58 -16.01
N SER A 203 -7.74 5.76 -16.62
CA SER A 203 -8.08 5.97 -18.03
C SER A 203 -6.88 5.89 -18.98
N ARG A 204 -5.62 5.86 -18.49
CA ARG A 204 -4.42 5.95 -19.33
C ARG A 204 -3.44 4.81 -19.06
N SER A 205 -2.70 4.40 -20.09
CA SER A 205 -1.61 3.43 -19.98
C SER A 205 -0.29 4.12 -19.66
N VAL A 206 0.42 3.61 -18.66
CA VAL A 206 1.76 4.07 -18.27
C VAL A 206 2.80 3.49 -19.23
N ALA A 207 3.66 4.35 -19.77
CA ALA A 207 4.77 3.96 -20.63
C ALA A 207 6.07 3.77 -19.82
N ARG A 208 6.35 4.70 -18.89
CA ARG A 208 7.52 4.62 -18.01
C ARG A 208 7.32 5.35 -16.70
N VAL A 209 8.07 4.91 -15.69
CA VAL A 209 8.24 5.61 -14.42
C VAL A 209 9.67 6.12 -14.35
N TYR A 210 9.83 7.41 -14.05
CA TYR A 210 11.14 8.04 -13.98
C TYR A 210 11.24 8.96 -12.77
N GLY A 211 12.45 9.21 -12.32
CA GLY A 211 12.67 9.98 -11.12
C GLY A 211 14.07 10.55 -11.04
N ASN A 212 14.17 11.56 -10.19
CA ASN A 212 15.39 12.31 -9.92
C ASN A 212 15.46 12.56 -8.41
N LEU A 213 16.63 12.44 -7.84
CA LEU A 213 16.94 12.85 -6.48
C LEU A 213 18.12 13.82 -6.58
N ASN A 214 17.89 15.08 -6.26
CA ASN A 214 18.94 16.09 -6.15
C ASN A 214 19.24 16.33 -4.67
N LEU A 215 20.50 16.29 -4.29
CA LEU A 215 20.93 16.46 -2.90
C LEU A 215 21.56 17.85 -2.68
N ASP A 216 21.17 18.50 -1.60
CA ASP A 216 21.78 19.75 -1.16
C ASP A 216 23.03 19.42 -0.30
N ASN A 217 24.10 20.22 -0.44
CA ASN A 217 25.33 20.13 0.36
C ASN A 217 26.10 18.79 0.24
N PHE A 218 26.36 18.38 -1.00
CA PHE A 218 27.16 17.20 -1.32
C PHE A 218 28.67 17.31 -0.99
N SER A 219 29.12 18.43 -0.41
CA SER A 219 30.53 18.82 -0.44
C SER A 219 31.45 18.20 0.63
N LYS A 220 30.95 17.36 1.55
CA LYS A 220 31.74 16.94 2.75
C LYS A 220 31.92 15.44 2.96
N SER A 221 31.05 14.58 2.44
CA SER A 221 31.15 13.13 2.64
C SER A 221 30.38 12.37 1.58
N PRO A 222 30.83 11.16 1.20
CA PRO A 222 30.03 10.30 0.34
C PRO A 222 28.70 9.97 1.02
N ILE A 223 27.63 9.96 0.23
CA ILE A 223 26.29 9.60 0.69
C ILE A 223 26.01 8.17 0.24
N TRP A 224 25.65 7.33 1.19
CA TRP A 224 25.26 5.95 0.95
C TRP A 224 23.76 5.83 0.95
N GLY A 225 23.25 5.25 -0.14
CA GLY A 225 21.89 4.81 -0.30
C GLY A 225 21.83 3.29 -0.40
N ASP A 226 20.84 2.68 0.24
CA ASP A 226 20.59 1.25 0.20
C ASP A 226 19.08 0.98 0.15
N SER A 227 18.71 -0.27 -0.09
CA SER A 227 17.32 -0.73 -0.16
C SER A 227 16.49 0.10 -1.14
N ILE A 228 17.08 0.43 -2.29
CA ILE A 228 16.38 1.10 -3.39
C ILE A 228 15.41 0.10 -4.01
N VAL A 229 14.13 0.43 -3.99
CA VAL A 229 13.06 -0.40 -4.52
C VAL A 229 12.03 0.49 -5.22
N LEU A 230 11.55 0.01 -6.38
CA LEU A 230 10.40 0.57 -7.08
C LEU A 230 9.38 -0.56 -7.25
N SER A 231 8.21 -0.43 -6.63
CA SER A 231 7.17 -1.45 -6.65
C SER A 231 5.90 -0.93 -7.33
N ALA A 232 5.28 -1.74 -8.19
CA ALA A 232 3.94 -1.47 -8.72
C ALA A 232 2.86 -2.12 -7.86
N LEU A 233 2.19 -1.33 -7.06
CA LEU A 233 1.07 -1.73 -6.21
C LEU A 233 -0.24 -1.73 -7.01
N PRO A 234 -1.14 -2.68 -6.74
CA PRO A 234 -2.46 -2.70 -7.36
C PRO A 234 -3.23 -1.40 -7.06
N PHE A 235 -4.19 -1.09 -7.93
CA PHE A 235 -5.09 0.04 -7.73
C PHE A 235 -5.84 -0.09 -6.40
N ASP A 236 -5.79 0.96 -5.59
CA ASP A 236 -6.49 1.06 -4.33
C ASP A 236 -7.37 2.32 -4.33
N SER A 237 -8.68 2.11 -4.37
CA SER A 237 -9.70 3.16 -4.43
C SER A 237 -9.68 4.04 -3.18
N THR A 238 -9.26 3.50 -2.03
CA THR A 238 -9.21 4.25 -0.78
C THR A 238 -8.07 5.27 -0.79
N THR A 239 -6.95 5.03 -1.48
CA THR A 239 -5.85 6.01 -1.53
C THR A 239 -5.90 6.93 -2.75
N TYR A 240 -6.87 6.76 -3.64
CA TYR A 240 -6.99 7.52 -4.89
C TYR A 240 -7.21 9.03 -4.67
N TYR A 241 -7.90 9.43 -3.60
CA TYR A 241 -8.10 10.86 -3.29
C TYR A 241 -6.77 11.62 -3.04
N ASN A 242 -5.68 10.92 -2.71
CA ASN A 242 -4.37 11.54 -2.50
C ASN A 242 -3.74 12.07 -3.81
N ARG A 243 -4.31 11.71 -4.96
CA ARG A 243 -3.90 12.15 -6.29
C ARG A 243 -3.99 13.67 -6.49
N HIS A 244 -4.85 14.37 -5.74
CA HIS A 244 -4.96 15.83 -5.80
C HIS A 244 -3.66 16.58 -5.45
N SER A 245 -2.74 15.93 -4.73
CA SER A 245 -1.42 16.49 -4.41
C SER A 245 -0.42 16.39 -5.58
N GLN A 246 -0.74 15.64 -6.63
CA GLN A 246 0.12 15.43 -7.80
C GLN A 246 -0.11 16.53 -8.82
N ARG A 247 0.97 16.89 -9.52
CA ARG A 247 0.93 17.90 -10.56
C ARG A 247 0.87 17.24 -11.93
N PHE A 248 -0.09 17.67 -12.74
CA PHE A 248 -0.28 17.22 -14.11
C PHE A 248 0.39 18.20 -15.09
N LEU A 249 1.21 17.67 -16.00
CA LEU A 249 1.78 18.41 -17.12
C LEU A 249 1.25 17.80 -18.42
N SER A 250 0.47 18.59 -19.15
CA SER A 250 0.14 18.27 -20.54
C SER A 250 1.31 18.60 -21.46
N VAL A 251 1.34 17.94 -22.61
CA VAL A 251 2.25 18.31 -23.70
C VAL A 251 2.03 19.79 -24.04
N PRO A 252 3.09 20.61 -24.12
CA PRO A 252 2.95 22.02 -24.47
C PRO A 252 2.25 22.13 -25.82
N SER A 253 1.12 22.85 -25.88
CA SER A 253 0.46 23.08 -27.15
C SER A 253 1.40 23.90 -28.03
N ARG A 254 1.73 23.36 -29.21
CA ARG A 254 2.50 24.12 -30.20
C ARG A 254 1.66 25.33 -30.57
N LYS A 255 2.07 26.53 -30.13
CA LYS A 255 1.46 27.77 -30.63
C LYS A 255 1.58 27.73 -32.16
N ILE A 256 0.46 27.54 -32.85
CA ILE A 256 0.41 27.72 -34.30
C ILE A 256 0.64 29.21 -34.52
N VAL A 257 1.87 29.58 -34.85
CA VAL A 257 2.15 30.92 -35.35
C VAL A 257 1.39 31.02 -36.66
N LYS A 258 0.29 31.79 -36.69
CA LYS A 258 -0.39 32.14 -37.94
C LYS A 258 0.67 32.80 -38.81
N LYS A 259 1.11 32.12 -39.87
CA LYS A 259 1.99 32.70 -40.88
C LYS A 259 1.24 33.93 -41.42
N ALA A 260 1.77 35.12 -41.16
CA ALA A 260 1.21 36.34 -41.73
C ALA A 260 1.21 36.16 -43.26
N SER A 261 0.07 36.35 -43.90
CA SER A 261 -0.03 36.38 -45.35
C SER A 261 0.92 37.46 -45.86
N GLU A 262 1.88 37.07 -46.69
CA GLU A 262 2.74 38.02 -47.39
C GLU A 262 1.87 39.02 -48.16
N PRO A 263 2.11 40.34 -48.07
CA PRO A 263 1.41 41.30 -48.89
C PRO A 263 1.78 41.04 -50.35
N THR A 264 0.77 40.78 -51.17
CA THR A 264 0.91 40.69 -52.62
C THR A 264 1.35 42.05 -53.16
N ASP A 265 2.65 42.22 -53.41
CA ASP A 265 3.17 43.41 -54.10
C ASP A 265 2.64 43.43 -55.54
N SER A 266 1.58 44.20 -55.77
CA SER A 266 1.12 44.57 -57.10
C SER A 266 1.98 45.70 -57.65
N LEU A 267 3.06 45.34 -58.35
CA LEU A 267 3.80 46.29 -59.17
C LEU A 267 2.95 46.73 -60.37
N ILE A 268 2.16 47.80 -60.20
CA ILE A 268 1.54 48.50 -61.30
C ILE A 268 2.60 49.40 -61.95
N SER A 269 3.02 49.02 -63.15
CA SER A 269 3.89 49.78 -64.02
C SER A 269 3.27 51.15 -64.36
N GLN A 270 3.89 52.24 -63.92
CA GLN A 270 3.65 53.54 -64.54
C GLN A 270 4.64 53.72 -65.70
N SER A 271 4.17 53.40 -66.91
CA SER A 271 4.77 53.87 -68.15
C SER A 271 4.51 55.38 -68.28
N ARG A 272 5.58 56.19 -68.24
CA ARG A 272 5.55 57.60 -68.66
C ARG A 272 5.45 57.69 -70.18
N LEU A 273 4.52 58.50 -70.67
CA LEU A 273 4.65 59.32 -71.87
C LEU A 273 4.55 60.79 -71.46
#